data_AF-A0A7V1II19-F1
#
_entry.id   AF-A0A7V1II19-F1
#
_cell.length_a   1.000
_cell.length_b   1.000
_cell.length_c   1.000
_cell.angle_alpha   90.00
_cell.angle_beta   90.00
_cell.angle_gamma   90.00
#
_symmetry.space_group_name_H-M   'P 1'
#
loop_
_entity.id
_entity.type
_entity.pdbx_description
1 polymer ?
#
loop_
_entity_poly.entity_id
_entity_poly.type
_entity_poly.pdbx_seq_one_letter_code
_entity_poly.pdbx_strand_id
1 'polypeptide(L)'
;MKIKFVALVSIAMLAFGFSLAANAGSVADNDGDLVPDVFDNCPNTPNGPGQNSNQVDTDADGFGNACDCDFVSPAPGDGFILGDDILAIFANFGTSSALHDLDGDGTVLGTDVLVCFSQFGGPPG
;
A
#
# COMPACT_ATOMS: atom_id res chain seq x y z
N MET A 1 -4.00 45.33 25.59
CA MET A 1 -4.13 44.12 26.43
C MET A 1 -4.46 42.82 25.67
N LYS A 2 -4.84 42.84 24.38
CA LYS A 2 -5.24 41.63 23.63
C LYS A 2 -4.09 40.78 23.08
N ILE A 3 -2.92 41.38 22.85
CA ILE A 3 -1.74 40.71 22.23
C ILE A 3 -1.11 39.67 23.18
N LYS A 4 -1.10 39.91 24.49
CA LYS A 4 -0.56 38.96 25.47
C LYS A 4 -1.41 37.69 25.59
N PHE A 5 -2.71 37.79 25.35
CA PHE A 5 -3.65 36.67 25.45
C PHE A 5 -3.55 35.73 24.24
N VAL A 6 -3.40 36.31 23.03
CA VAL A 6 -3.20 35.52 21.80
C VAL A 6 -1.87 34.76 21.84
N ALA A 7 -0.78 35.42 22.26
CA ALA A 7 0.52 34.75 22.37
C ALA A 7 0.52 33.60 23.39
N LEU A 8 -0.16 33.76 24.54
CA LEU A 8 -0.28 32.70 25.55
C LEU A 8 -1.10 31.51 25.06
N VAL A 9 -2.17 31.74 24.29
CA VAL A 9 -3.00 30.68 23.71
C VAL A 9 -2.24 29.95 22.59
N SER A 10 -1.48 30.65 21.74
CA SER A 10 -0.66 30.02 20.69
C SER A 10 0.51 29.21 21.25
N ILE A 11 1.18 29.70 22.30
CA ILE A 11 2.28 28.96 22.96
C ILE A 11 1.73 27.74 23.71
N ALA A 12 0.55 27.85 24.33
CA ALA A 12 -0.12 26.72 24.95
C ALA A 12 -0.57 25.67 23.92
N MET A 13 -1.07 26.07 22.75
CA MET A 13 -1.41 25.16 21.66
C MET A 13 -0.18 24.48 21.03
N LEU A 14 0.95 25.19 20.88
CA LEU A 14 2.21 24.59 20.44
C LEU A 14 2.80 23.64 21.48
N ALA A 15 2.63 23.92 22.77
CA ALA A 15 3.12 23.06 23.85
C ALA A 15 2.22 21.84 24.11
N PHE A 16 0.89 21.96 23.93
CA PHE A 16 -0.06 20.84 24.03
C PHE A 16 -0.15 20.01 22.74
N GLY A 17 0.14 20.58 21.58
CA GLY A 17 0.15 19.86 20.30
C GLY A 17 1.37 18.96 20.08
N PHE A 18 2.39 19.06 20.95
CA PHE A 18 3.67 18.34 20.80
C PHE A 18 3.87 17.21 21.81
N SER A 19 2.83 16.75 22.52
CA SER A 19 3.03 15.75 23.57
C SER A 19 1.90 14.75 23.65
N LEU A 20 1.74 13.96 22.59
CA LEU A 20 1.43 12.54 22.71
C LEU A 20 2.25 11.77 21.68
N ALA A 21 3.57 11.70 21.88
CA ALA A 21 4.30 10.53 21.42
C ALA A 21 3.81 9.38 22.30
N ALA A 22 2.69 8.76 21.89
CA ALA A 22 2.18 7.56 22.51
C ALA A 22 3.23 6.48 22.30
N ASN A 23 4.08 6.29 23.31
CA ASN A 23 5.07 5.23 23.37
C ASN A 23 4.36 3.90 23.71
N ALA A 24 3.30 3.58 22.97
CA ALA A 24 2.96 2.19 22.71
C ALA A 24 4.21 1.65 22.00
N GLY A 25 4.81 0.57 22.52
CA GLY A 25 5.99 -0.02 21.86
C GLY A 25 5.72 -0.09 20.38
N SER A 26 6.59 0.52 19.57
CA SER A 26 6.38 0.63 18.13
C SER A 26 6.11 -0.77 17.61
N VAL A 27 4.88 -1.00 17.13
CA VAL A 27 4.60 -2.22 16.39
C VAL A 27 5.48 -2.15 15.13
N ALA A 28 6.00 -3.29 14.71
CA ALA A 28 6.79 -3.34 13.49
C ALA A 28 5.92 -2.86 12.31
N ASP A 29 6.55 -2.04 11.47
CA ASP A 29 6.04 -1.42 10.25
C ASP A 29 7.30 -1.32 9.38
N ASN A 30 7.54 -2.39 8.63
CA ASN A 30 8.83 -2.64 8.02
C ASN A 30 9.03 -1.81 6.74
N ASP A 31 7.95 -1.41 6.09
CA ASP A 31 7.98 -0.61 4.87
C ASP A 31 7.63 0.88 5.10
N GLY A 32 7.14 1.22 6.29
CA GLY A 32 6.91 2.58 6.75
C GLY A 32 5.61 3.19 6.23
N ASP A 33 4.62 2.38 5.88
CA ASP A 33 3.37 2.80 5.27
C ASP A 33 2.28 3.23 6.27
N LEU A 34 2.58 3.16 7.58
CA LEU A 34 1.69 3.45 8.72
C LEU A 34 0.65 2.36 9.02
N VAL A 35 0.78 1.18 8.43
CA VAL A 35 0.06 -0.05 8.76
C VAL A 35 1.02 -0.99 9.48
N PRO A 36 0.69 -1.46 10.70
CA PRO A 36 1.59 -2.39 11.38
C PRO A 36 1.65 -3.74 10.65
N ASP A 37 2.84 -4.37 10.56
CA ASP A 37 3.11 -5.63 9.82
C ASP A 37 2.08 -6.74 10.06
N VAL A 38 1.51 -6.80 11.27
CA VAL A 38 0.52 -7.83 11.66
C VAL A 38 -0.87 -7.62 11.06
N PHE A 39 -1.12 -6.45 10.48
CA PHE A 39 -2.36 -6.04 9.81
C PHE A 39 -2.13 -5.60 8.37
N ASP A 40 -0.88 -5.65 7.91
CA ASP A 40 -0.45 -5.21 6.59
C ASP A 40 -0.53 -6.37 5.60
N ASN A 41 -1.28 -6.20 4.51
CA ASN A 41 -1.37 -7.17 3.44
C ASN A 41 -0.18 -7.11 2.45
N CYS A 42 0.75 -6.17 2.64
CA CYS A 42 2.02 -6.05 1.94
C CYS A 42 3.20 -5.62 2.85
N PRO A 43 3.66 -6.42 3.85
CA PRO A 43 4.63 -6.01 4.89
C PRO A 43 6.01 -5.49 4.44
N ASN A 44 6.29 -5.54 3.14
CA ASN A 44 7.54 -5.06 2.55
C ASN A 44 7.33 -4.08 1.39
N THR A 45 6.08 -3.73 1.07
CA THR A 45 5.70 -2.92 -0.10
C THR A 45 4.65 -1.89 0.29
N PRO A 46 5.01 -0.59 0.39
CA PRO A 46 4.12 0.42 0.93
C PRO A 46 2.80 0.54 0.17
N ASN A 47 1.70 0.26 0.85
CA ASN A 47 0.33 0.44 0.35
C ASN A 47 -0.61 0.93 1.45
N GLY A 48 -0.18 1.88 2.27
CA GLY A 48 -0.90 2.34 3.45
C GLY A 48 -1.68 3.66 3.26
N PRO A 49 -2.12 4.28 4.37
CA PRO A 49 -2.89 5.53 4.33
C PRO A 49 -2.19 6.65 3.55
N GLY A 50 -2.89 7.20 2.56
CA GLY A 50 -2.38 8.29 1.72
C GLY A 50 -1.71 7.83 0.42
N GLN A 51 -1.57 6.52 0.22
CA GLN A 51 -1.26 5.92 -1.08
C GLN A 51 -2.55 5.53 -1.81
N ASN A 52 -2.48 5.40 -3.13
CA ASN A 52 -3.64 5.06 -3.96
C ASN A 52 -4.10 3.60 -3.74
N SER A 53 -3.14 2.71 -3.45
CA SER A 53 -3.35 1.28 -3.21
C SER A 53 -3.72 0.92 -1.76
N ASN A 54 -4.11 1.92 -0.94
CA ASN A 54 -4.36 1.82 0.52
C ASN A 54 -5.05 0.51 0.98
N GLN A 55 -4.23 -0.49 1.31
CA GLN A 55 -4.54 -1.84 1.75
C GLN A 55 -5.60 -2.52 0.86
N VAL A 56 -5.59 -2.22 -0.44
CA VAL A 56 -6.49 -2.82 -1.43
C VAL A 56 -6.04 -4.25 -1.70
N ASP A 57 -6.96 -5.18 -1.54
CA ASP A 57 -6.85 -6.60 -1.86
C ASP A 57 -8.15 -6.97 -2.59
N THR A 58 -8.08 -7.11 -3.91
CA THR A 58 -9.25 -7.16 -4.79
C THR A 58 -9.88 -8.55 -4.87
N ASP A 59 -9.07 -9.59 -4.84
CA ASP A 59 -9.51 -10.99 -4.94
C ASP A 59 -9.54 -11.72 -3.59
N ALA A 60 -9.15 -11.04 -2.51
CA ALA A 60 -9.30 -11.44 -1.12
C ALA A 60 -8.50 -12.71 -0.78
N ASP A 61 -7.30 -12.83 -1.35
CA ASP A 61 -6.40 -13.95 -1.11
C ASP A 61 -5.44 -13.72 0.08
N GLY A 62 -5.38 -12.48 0.57
CA GLY A 62 -4.58 -12.06 1.72
C GLY A 62 -3.36 -11.21 1.35
N PHE A 63 -3.04 -11.07 0.06
CA PHE A 63 -2.00 -10.18 -0.44
C PHE A 63 -2.63 -8.91 -1.03
N GLY A 64 -2.02 -7.76 -0.75
CA GLY A 64 -2.51 -6.50 -1.33
C GLY A 64 -2.13 -6.40 -2.80
N ASN A 65 -2.97 -5.76 -3.62
CA ASN A 65 -2.70 -5.51 -5.04
C ASN A 65 -1.28 -4.95 -5.31
N ALA A 66 -0.72 -4.16 -4.40
CA ALA A 66 0.61 -3.57 -4.55
C ALA A 66 1.77 -4.60 -4.51
N CYS A 67 1.56 -5.74 -3.84
CA CYS A 67 2.52 -6.83 -3.67
C CYS A 67 1.99 -8.17 -4.20
N ASP A 68 0.87 -8.14 -4.93
CA ASP A 68 0.26 -9.31 -5.52
C ASP A 68 0.18 -9.17 -7.04
N CYS A 69 1.04 -9.92 -7.74
CA CYS A 69 0.92 -10.14 -9.17
C CYS A 69 0.79 -11.64 -9.48
N ASP A 70 0.14 -12.42 -8.62
CA ASP A 70 -0.12 -13.84 -8.85
C ASP A 70 -1.60 -14.04 -9.19
N PHE A 71 -1.95 -13.89 -10.47
CA PHE A 71 -3.35 -13.84 -10.91
C PHE A 71 -3.84 -15.14 -11.57
N VAL A 72 -2.94 -16.06 -11.90
CA VAL A 72 -3.27 -17.21 -12.75
C VAL A 72 -2.61 -18.54 -12.32
N SER A 73 -3.29 -19.65 -12.64
CA SER A 73 -2.77 -21.03 -12.76
C SER A 73 -2.52 -21.94 -11.52
N PRO A 74 -3.45 -22.15 -10.56
CA PRO A 74 -4.88 -21.93 -10.69
C PRO A 74 -5.32 -20.66 -9.98
N ALA A 75 -6.30 -19.95 -10.55
CA ALA A 75 -6.84 -18.74 -9.92
C ALA A 75 -7.27 -18.99 -8.44
N PRO A 76 -7.03 -18.04 -7.52
CA PRO A 76 -6.53 -16.69 -7.79
C PRO A 76 -5.05 -16.62 -8.19
N GLY A 77 -4.21 -17.61 -7.88
CA GLY A 77 -2.79 -17.64 -8.22
C GLY A 77 -2.13 -18.99 -7.90
N ASP A 78 -0.97 -19.27 -8.50
CA ASP A 78 -0.24 -20.54 -8.35
C ASP A 78 0.88 -20.55 -7.31
N GLY A 79 1.10 -19.40 -6.67
CA GLY A 79 2.14 -19.12 -5.70
C GLY A 79 3.44 -18.62 -6.32
N PHE A 80 3.49 -18.35 -7.63
CA PHE A 80 4.68 -17.85 -8.32
C PHE A 80 4.37 -16.83 -9.40
N ILE A 81 5.01 -15.67 -9.30
CA ILE A 81 4.87 -14.59 -10.28
C ILE A 81 5.78 -14.85 -11.46
N LEU A 82 5.19 -15.27 -12.57
CA LEU A 82 5.88 -15.68 -13.79
C LEU A 82 5.40 -14.88 -15.01
N GLY A 83 5.66 -15.41 -16.21
CA GLY A 83 5.41 -14.70 -17.46
C GLY A 83 3.92 -14.62 -17.81
N ASP A 84 3.12 -15.56 -17.30
CA ASP A 84 1.67 -15.60 -17.47
C ASP A 84 0.94 -14.56 -16.63
N ASP A 85 1.43 -14.21 -15.44
CA ASP A 85 0.88 -13.11 -14.66
C ASP A 85 1.16 -11.74 -15.28
N ILE A 86 2.40 -11.55 -15.75
CA ILE A 86 2.75 -10.34 -16.52
C ILE A 86 1.88 -10.26 -17.80
N LEU A 87 1.60 -11.41 -18.43
CA LEU A 87 0.72 -11.45 -19.59
C LEU A 87 -0.74 -11.09 -19.21
N ALA A 88 -1.19 -11.40 -18.00
CA ALA A 88 -2.51 -11.00 -17.50
C ALA A 88 -2.63 -9.47 -17.35
N ILE A 89 -1.57 -8.78 -16.91
CA ILE A 89 -1.51 -7.30 -16.93
C ILE A 89 -1.65 -6.77 -18.36
N PHE A 90 -0.87 -7.31 -19.32
CA PHE A 90 -0.96 -6.89 -20.72
C PHE A 90 -2.33 -7.18 -21.35
N ALA A 91 -3.01 -8.25 -20.93
CA ALA A 91 -4.37 -8.56 -21.36
C ALA A 91 -5.41 -7.54 -20.87
N ASN A 92 -5.11 -6.84 -19.78
CA ASN A 92 -5.97 -5.81 -19.18
C ASN A 92 -5.50 -4.37 -19.44
N PHE A 93 -4.47 -4.17 -20.27
CA PHE A 93 -3.90 -2.85 -20.52
C PHE A 93 -4.93 -1.85 -21.07
N GLY A 94 -4.99 -0.65 -20.48
CA GLY A 94 -5.94 0.41 -20.81
C GLY A 94 -7.34 0.21 -20.20
N THR A 95 -7.53 -0.79 -19.34
CA THR A 95 -8.76 -0.97 -18.57
C THR A 95 -8.65 -0.31 -17.19
N SER A 96 -9.76 -0.30 -16.45
CA SER A 96 -9.84 0.08 -15.04
C SER A 96 -10.02 -1.16 -14.15
N SER A 97 -9.36 -2.26 -14.49
CA SER A 97 -9.47 -3.52 -13.74
C SER A 97 -8.80 -3.35 -12.39
N ALA A 98 -9.59 -3.35 -11.31
CA ALA A 98 -9.07 -3.13 -9.96
C ALA A 98 -8.00 -4.17 -9.59
N LEU A 99 -8.17 -5.45 -9.99
CA LEU A 99 -7.21 -6.51 -9.68
C LEU A 99 -5.84 -6.28 -10.34
N HIS A 100 -5.81 -5.65 -11.52
CA HIS A 100 -4.58 -5.47 -12.31
C HIS A 100 -4.03 -4.04 -12.21
N ASP A 101 -4.65 -3.19 -11.39
CA ASP A 101 -4.25 -1.82 -11.04
C ASP A 101 -3.47 -1.90 -9.72
N LEU A 102 -2.18 -2.17 -9.83
CA LEU A 102 -1.28 -2.51 -8.73
C LEU A 102 -0.74 -1.26 -8.04
N ASP A 103 -0.59 -0.15 -8.77
CA ASP A 103 -0.20 1.13 -8.18
C ASP A 103 -1.40 1.96 -7.68
N GLY A 104 -2.62 1.54 -8.03
CA GLY A 104 -3.88 2.13 -7.61
C GLY A 104 -4.23 3.43 -8.35
N ASP A 105 -3.54 3.79 -9.42
CA ASP A 105 -3.79 5.04 -10.16
C ASP A 105 -5.15 5.06 -10.91
N GLY A 106 -5.85 3.93 -10.94
CA GLY A 106 -7.16 3.74 -11.54
C GLY A 106 -7.12 3.16 -12.95
N THR A 107 -5.93 2.90 -13.50
CA THR A 107 -5.75 2.40 -14.87
C THR A 107 -4.64 1.38 -14.99
N VAL A 108 -4.91 0.27 -15.67
CA VAL A 108 -3.89 -0.75 -15.95
C VAL A 108 -2.99 -0.28 -17.08
N LEU A 109 -1.79 0.20 -16.76
CA LEU A 109 -0.83 0.75 -17.70
C LEU A 109 0.59 0.19 -17.48
N GLY A 110 1.59 0.90 -18.02
CA GLY A 110 2.98 0.47 -17.91
C GLY A 110 3.50 0.52 -16.47
N THR A 111 2.90 1.33 -15.61
CA THR A 111 3.29 1.43 -14.20
C THR A 111 2.94 0.14 -13.44
N ASP A 112 1.80 -0.49 -13.70
CA ASP A 112 1.44 -1.80 -13.13
C ASP A 112 2.34 -2.92 -13.63
N VAL A 113 2.72 -2.85 -14.91
CA VAL A 113 3.71 -3.77 -15.47
C VAL A 113 5.04 -3.62 -14.71
N LEU A 114 5.46 -2.40 -14.38
CA LEU A 114 6.69 -2.17 -13.59
C LEU A 114 6.56 -2.71 -12.15
N VAL A 115 5.40 -2.54 -11.52
CA VAL A 115 5.12 -3.12 -10.19
C VAL A 115 5.21 -4.64 -10.26
N CYS A 116 4.50 -5.28 -11.19
CA CYS A 116 4.52 -6.74 -11.36
C CYS A 116 5.93 -7.28 -11.68
N PHE A 117 6.69 -6.61 -12.57
CA PHE A 117 8.07 -7.00 -12.88
C PHE A 117 9.00 -6.96 -11.66
N SER A 118 8.73 -6.13 -10.66
CA SER A 118 9.53 -6.08 -9.42
C SER A 118 9.37 -7.33 -8.55
N GLN A 119 8.29 -8.09 -8.76
CA GLN A 119 7.95 -9.29 -8.00
C GLN A 119 8.27 -10.59 -8.77
N PHE A 120 8.69 -10.48 -10.03
CA PHE A 120 8.92 -11.62 -10.92
C PHE A 120 9.93 -12.65 -10.36
N GLY A 121 9.55 -13.92 -10.42
CA GLY A 121 10.36 -15.06 -10.00
C GLY A 121 10.28 -15.38 -8.50
N GLY A 122 9.42 -14.67 -7.76
CA GLY A 122 9.09 -14.94 -6.36
C GLY A 122 7.61 -15.30 -6.15
N PRO A 123 7.24 -15.68 -4.92
CA PRO A 123 5.83 -15.71 -4.50
C PRO A 123 5.27 -14.28 -4.36
N PRO A 124 3.94 -14.11 -4.28
CA PRO A 124 3.33 -12.84 -3.88
C PRO A 124 3.67 -12.49 -2.42
N GLY A 125 3.57 -11.18 -2.10
CA GLY A 125 3.82 -10.60 -0.76
C GLY A 125 5.23 -10.05 -0.49
#